data_AF-A0A355GEN1-F1
#
_entry.id   AF-A0A355GEN1-F1
#
_cell.length_a   1.000
_cell.length_b   1.000
_cell.length_c   1.000
_cell.angle_alpha   90.00
_cell.angle_beta   90.00
_cell.angle_gamma   90.00
#
_symmetry.space_group_name_H-M   'P 1'
#
loop_
_entity.id
_entity.type
_entity.pdbx_description
1 polymer ?
#
loop_
_entity_poly.entity_id
_entity_poly.type
_entity_poly.pdbx_seq_one_letter_code
_entity_poly.pdbx_strand_id
1 'polypeptide(L)'
;MLSVMIGILCTSFAPALKSQEQEKAQDKPKLPDQTYMPVVIDKPFEEVMQADVEKKPKLMQRQENLFQNRYDMSDQPSETMMSGGRKAVQEGVRVKLPEGVTWEQLSAATPERIKETNTFPYGFR
;
A
#
# COMPACT_ATOMS: atom_id res chain seq x y z
N MET A 1 16.93 -48.20 -59.47
CA MET A 1 18.06 -48.95 -58.89
C MET A 1 19.10 -47.96 -58.40
N LEU A 2 19.65 -48.22 -57.22
CA LEU A 2 20.70 -47.45 -56.52
C LEU A 2 21.89 -47.04 -57.41
N SER A 3 22.31 -45.77 -57.36
CA SER A 3 23.72 -45.31 -57.24
C SER A 3 23.82 -43.78 -57.40
N VAL A 4 24.23 -43.00 -56.38
CA VAL A 4 25.61 -42.63 -55.99
C VAL A 4 26.07 -41.31 -56.62
N MET A 5 26.28 -40.27 -55.78
CA MET A 5 27.52 -39.44 -55.65
C MET A 5 27.26 -38.02 -55.09
N ILE A 6 28.04 -37.67 -54.06
CA ILE A 6 28.65 -36.35 -53.76
C ILE A 6 27.65 -35.20 -53.45
N GLY A 7 27.51 -34.71 -52.22
CA GLY A 7 28.56 -34.25 -51.32
C GLY A 7 28.60 -32.73 -51.36
N ILE A 8 28.09 -32.05 -50.33
CA ILE A 8 28.55 -30.74 -49.85
C ILE A 8 28.08 -30.60 -48.39
N LEU A 9 29.10 -30.49 -47.56
CA LEU A 9 29.13 -30.03 -46.18
C LEU A 9 28.45 -28.67 -46.05
N CYS A 10 27.49 -28.53 -45.13
CA CYS A 10 27.22 -27.29 -44.39
C CYS A 10 26.29 -27.60 -43.22
N THR A 11 26.89 -28.03 -42.10
CA THR A 11 26.28 -28.00 -40.78
C THR A 11 26.20 -26.56 -40.30
N SER A 12 25.07 -25.89 -40.52
CA SER A 12 24.74 -24.68 -39.76
C SER A 12 24.00 -25.07 -38.49
N PHE A 13 24.78 -25.60 -37.53
CA PHE A 13 24.43 -25.51 -36.13
C PHE A 13 24.47 -24.02 -35.80
N ALA A 14 23.30 -23.39 -35.65
CA ALA A 14 23.22 -22.02 -35.15
C ALA A 14 23.28 -22.08 -33.62
N PRO A 15 24.40 -21.75 -32.96
CA PRO A 15 24.33 -21.41 -31.56
C PRO A 15 23.87 -19.95 -31.44
N ALA A 16 23.36 -19.64 -30.25
CA ALA A 16 23.24 -18.30 -29.69
C ALA A 16 22.12 -17.42 -30.26
N LEU A 17 21.00 -17.45 -29.55
CA LEU A 17 20.60 -16.31 -28.72
C LEU A 17 19.56 -16.80 -27.70
N LYS A 18 20.04 -17.49 -26.66
CA LYS A 18 19.39 -17.40 -25.36
C LYS A 18 19.51 -15.93 -24.97
N SER A 19 18.43 -15.17 -25.07
CA SER A 19 18.25 -13.90 -24.37
C SER A 19 18.15 -14.19 -22.86
N GLN A 20 19.25 -14.66 -22.28
CA GLN A 20 19.55 -14.37 -20.89
C GLN A 20 20.23 -13.01 -20.90
N GLU A 21 19.42 -11.95 -20.89
CA GLU A 21 19.84 -10.74 -20.20
C GLU A 21 19.90 -11.13 -18.72
N GLN A 22 21.04 -11.70 -18.32
CA GLN A 22 21.50 -11.55 -16.97
C GLN A 22 21.62 -10.04 -16.77
N GLU A 23 20.64 -9.47 -16.08
CA GLU A 23 20.76 -8.18 -15.45
C GLU A 23 21.89 -8.32 -14.42
N LYS A 24 23.14 -8.23 -14.89
CA LYS A 24 24.27 -7.93 -14.02
C LYS A 24 23.83 -6.68 -13.28
N ALA A 25 23.81 -6.76 -11.96
CA ALA A 25 23.75 -5.60 -11.08
C ALA A 25 24.88 -4.65 -11.51
N GLN A 26 24.57 -3.77 -12.45
CA GLN A 26 25.45 -2.71 -12.89
C GLN A 26 25.56 -1.76 -11.71
N ASP A 27 26.81 -1.47 -11.38
CA ASP A 27 27.24 -0.44 -10.43
C ASP A 27 26.61 0.89 -10.85
N LYS A 28 25.38 1.16 -10.37
CA LYS A 28 24.68 2.42 -10.61
C LYS A 28 25.50 3.50 -9.90
N PRO A 29 25.84 4.61 -10.57
CA PRO A 29 26.64 5.66 -9.94
C PRO A 29 25.96 6.08 -8.64
N LYS A 30 26.68 5.98 -7.52
CA LYS A 30 26.20 6.45 -6.22
C LYS A 30 25.84 7.93 -6.34
N LEU A 31 24.57 8.24 -6.12
CA LEU A 31 24.10 9.62 -6.04
C LEU A 31 24.88 10.33 -4.93
N PRO A 32 25.26 11.61 -5.11
CA PRO A 32 25.98 12.34 -4.08
C PRO A 32 25.13 12.41 -2.79
N ASP A 33 25.78 12.20 -1.64
CA ASP A 33 25.18 12.22 -0.28
C ASP A 33 24.57 13.59 0.13
N GLN A 34 24.49 14.54 -0.79
CA GLN A 34 24.12 15.93 -0.54
C GLN A 34 22.61 16.23 -0.69
N THR A 35 21.78 15.21 -0.89
CA THR A 35 20.33 15.40 -0.98
C THR A 35 19.71 15.32 0.42
N TYR A 36 18.82 16.25 0.77
CA TYR A 36 18.10 16.29 2.05
C TYR A 36 17.32 14.98 2.36
N MET A 37 16.95 14.20 1.33
CA MET A 37 16.44 12.83 1.43
C MET A 37 16.95 12.00 0.23
N PRO A 38 18.09 11.30 0.36
CA PRO A 38 18.65 10.55 -0.74
C PRO A 38 17.88 9.24 -0.93
N VAL A 39 17.28 9.04 -2.11
CA VAL A 39 16.63 7.76 -2.47
C VAL A 39 17.69 6.81 -3.02
N VAL A 40 18.53 6.30 -2.13
CA VAL A 40 19.52 5.27 -2.46
C VAL A 40 18.88 3.91 -2.29
N ILE A 41 18.84 3.12 -3.36
CA ILE A 41 18.31 1.76 -3.33
C ILE A 41 19.43 0.85 -2.83
N ASP A 42 19.50 0.67 -1.52
CA ASP A 42 20.53 -0.15 -0.86
C ASP A 42 20.32 -1.65 -1.02
N LYS A 43 19.08 -2.07 -1.37
CA LYS A 43 18.66 -3.47 -1.46
C LYS A 43 17.95 -3.75 -2.79
N PRO A 44 18.09 -4.96 -3.36
CA PRO A 44 17.36 -5.34 -4.56
C PRO A 44 15.85 -5.33 -4.29
N PHE A 45 15.06 -5.00 -5.31
CA PHE A 45 13.60 -4.91 -5.22
C PHE A 45 12.96 -6.15 -4.61
N GLU A 46 13.40 -7.34 -5.03
CA GLU A 46 12.86 -8.62 -4.56
C GLU A 46 12.98 -8.77 -3.03
N GLU A 47 14.10 -8.34 -2.45
CA GLU A 47 14.32 -8.39 -0.99
C GLU A 47 13.36 -7.44 -0.25
N VAL A 48 13.16 -6.23 -0.78
CA VAL A 48 12.24 -5.23 -0.20
C VAL A 48 10.80 -5.72 -0.29
N MET A 49 10.39 -6.22 -1.47
CA MET A 49 9.05 -6.75 -1.70
C MET A 49 8.74 -7.90 -0.73
N GLN A 50 9.64 -8.88 -0.60
CA GLN A 50 9.44 -9.99 0.32
C GLN A 50 9.29 -9.50 1.76
N ALA A 51 10.17 -8.60 2.22
CA ALA A 51 10.09 -8.03 3.56
C ALA A 51 8.79 -7.23 3.80
N ASP A 52 8.27 -6.52 2.80
CA ASP A 52 7.03 -5.75 2.93
C ASP A 52 5.79 -6.64 2.91
N VAL A 53 5.78 -7.69 2.07
CA VAL A 53 4.73 -8.71 2.08
C VAL A 53 4.67 -9.41 3.43
N GLU A 54 5.82 -9.75 4.02
CA GLU A 54 5.91 -10.34 5.36
C GLU A 54 5.38 -9.40 6.46
N LYS A 55 5.66 -8.09 6.37
CA LYS A 55 5.20 -7.09 7.36
C LYS A 55 3.71 -6.73 7.22
N LYS A 56 3.14 -6.88 6.02
CA LYS A 56 1.79 -6.42 5.69
C LYS A 56 0.71 -6.88 6.68
N PRO A 57 0.64 -8.15 7.12
CA PRO A 57 -0.43 -8.59 8.04
C PRO A 57 -0.45 -7.81 9.35
N LYS A 58 0.73 -7.56 9.95
CA LYS A 58 0.86 -6.81 11.21
C LYS A 58 0.44 -5.36 11.03
N LEU A 59 0.81 -4.74 9.91
CA LEU A 59 0.43 -3.36 9.60
C LEU A 59 -1.08 -3.24 9.36
N MET A 60 -1.67 -4.19 8.61
CA MET A 60 -3.11 -4.22 8.40
C MET A 60 -3.87 -4.39 9.72
N GLN A 61 -3.42 -5.27 10.61
CA GLN A 61 -4.05 -5.44 11.93
C GLN A 61 -3.96 -4.16 12.77
N ARG A 62 -2.80 -3.50 12.79
CA ARG A 62 -2.63 -2.22 13.49
C ARG A 62 -3.59 -1.16 12.93
N GLN A 63 -3.73 -1.10 11.61
CA GLN A 63 -4.59 -0.13 10.94
C GLN A 63 -6.07 -0.41 11.21
N GLU A 64 -6.48 -1.68 11.14
CA GLU A 64 -7.84 -2.12 11.45
C GLU A 64 -8.22 -1.74 12.89
N ASN A 65 -7.37 -2.06 13.86
CA ASN A 65 -7.58 -1.67 15.26
C ASN A 65 -7.72 -0.15 15.43
N LEU A 66 -6.92 0.63 14.69
CA LEU A 66 -7.01 2.09 14.73
C LEU A 66 -8.35 2.59 14.19
N PHE A 67 -8.85 2.02 13.10
CA PHE A 67 -10.15 2.38 12.55
C PHE A 67 -11.29 1.98 13.48
N GLN A 68 -11.27 0.76 14.02
CA GLN A 68 -12.30 0.29 14.95
C GLN A 68 -12.38 1.14 16.23
N ASN A 69 -11.26 1.67 16.70
CA ASN A 69 -11.22 2.57 17.85
C ASN A 69 -11.75 3.97 17.56
N ARG A 70 -11.65 4.45 16.31
CA ARG A 70 -12.03 5.82 15.92
C ARG A 70 -13.42 5.93 15.33
N TYR A 71 -13.85 4.89 14.62
CA TYR A 71 -15.04 4.93 13.79
C TYR A 71 -15.94 3.71 13.99
N ASP A 72 -17.24 3.89 13.77
CA ASP A 72 -18.15 2.81 13.43
C ASP A 72 -17.84 2.35 11.99
N MET A 73 -17.83 1.03 11.77
CA MET A 73 -17.52 0.37 10.49
C MET A 73 -18.77 -0.30 9.87
N SER A 74 -19.96 -0.11 10.44
CA SER A 74 -21.24 -0.60 9.88
C SER A 74 -21.52 -0.05 8.46
N ASP A 75 -22.28 -0.73 7.61
CA ASP A 75 -22.68 -0.17 6.30
C ASP A 75 -24.10 0.41 6.41
N GLN A 76 -24.23 1.72 6.23
CA GLN A 76 -25.49 2.48 6.34
C GLN A 76 -25.64 3.39 5.11
N PRO A 77 -25.94 2.83 3.93
CA PRO A 77 -26.10 3.62 2.71
C PRO A 77 -27.36 4.49 2.77
N SER A 78 -27.21 5.77 2.42
CA SER A 78 -28.30 6.73 2.24
C SER A 78 -28.97 6.59 0.88
N GLU A 79 -30.07 7.32 0.71
CA GLU A 79 -30.70 7.53 -0.61
C GLU A 79 -29.87 8.47 -1.52
N THR A 80 -28.93 9.24 -0.94
CA THR A 80 -28.11 10.20 -1.69
C THR A 80 -26.93 9.50 -2.34
N MET A 81 -26.76 9.69 -3.65
CA MET A 81 -25.65 9.10 -4.39
C MET A 81 -24.47 10.05 -4.51
N MET A 82 -23.25 9.51 -4.40
CA MET A 82 -22.02 10.23 -4.76
C MET A 82 -21.99 10.56 -6.25
N SER A 83 -21.11 11.48 -6.64
CA SER A 83 -20.86 11.80 -8.05
C SER A 83 -20.58 10.53 -8.86
N GLY A 84 -21.34 10.34 -9.95
CA GLY A 84 -21.25 9.16 -10.80
C GLY A 84 -22.25 8.04 -10.47
N GLY A 85 -23.12 8.20 -9.47
CA GLY A 85 -24.31 7.36 -9.27
C GLY A 85 -24.04 5.90 -8.92
N ARG A 86 -22.82 5.56 -8.48
CA ARG A 86 -22.38 4.18 -8.21
C ARG A 86 -22.26 3.81 -6.74
N LYS A 87 -22.14 4.80 -5.87
CA LYS A 87 -21.99 4.59 -4.42
C LYS A 87 -22.93 5.54 -3.69
N ALA A 88 -23.68 5.01 -2.74
CA ALA A 88 -24.46 5.80 -1.80
C ALA A 88 -23.54 6.50 -0.80
N VAL A 89 -23.90 7.73 -0.42
CA VAL A 89 -23.31 8.42 0.73
C VAL A 89 -23.74 7.67 1.99
N GLN A 90 -22.86 7.56 2.99
CA GLN A 90 -23.17 6.88 4.24
C GLN A 90 -23.91 7.82 5.20
N GLU A 91 -24.91 7.31 5.90
CA GLU A 91 -25.69 8.06 6.90
C GLU A 91 -25.06 8.01 8.30
N GLY A 92 -25.43 9.01 9.10
CA GLY A 92 -25.10 9.07 10.51
C GLY A 92 -23.67 9.51 10.82
N VAL A 93 -23.40 9.70 12.11
CA VAL A 93 -22.08 10.06 12.62
C VAL A 93 -21.25 8.79 12.77
N ARG A 94 -20.09 8.76 12.10
CA ARG A 94 -19.20 7.60 12.14
C ARG A 94 -18.16 7.66 13.24
N VAL A 95 -17.89 8.84 13.78
CA VAL A 95 -16.86 9.00 14.82
C VAL A 95 -17.37 8.48 16.15
N LYS A 96 -16.57 7.62 16.80
CA LYS A 96 -16.86 7.13 18.14
C LYS A 96 -16.47 8.17 19.19
N LEU A 97 -17.39 8.42 20.12
CA LEU A 97 -17.07 9.15 21.35
C LEU A 97 -16.26 8.26 22.30
N PRO A 98 -15.43 8.86 23.17
CA PRO A 98 -14.84 8.13 24.29
C PRO A 98 -15.92 7.46 25.14
N GLU A 99 -15.59 6.33 25.76
CA GLU A 99 -16.53 5.58 26.59
C GLU A 99 -17.16 6.46 27.68
N GLY A 100 -18.48 6.38 27.82
CA GLY A 100 -19.23 7.15 28.82
C GLY A 100 -19.50 8.61 28.47
N VAL A 101 -19.05 9.10 27.30
CA VAL A 101 -19.32 10.47 26.83
C VAL A 101 -20.48 10.47 25.84
N THR A 102 -21.41 11.43 25.99
CA THR A 102 -22.48 11.68 25.00
C THR A 102 -22.25 12.97 24.21
N TRP A 103 -22.93 13.12 23.07
CA TRP A 103 -22.85 14.33 22.25
C TRP A 103 -23.37 15.57 22.99
N GLU A 104 -24.40 15.40 23.83
CA GLU A 104 -24.97 16.46 24.66
C GLU A 104 -23.98 16.93 25.74
N GLN A 105 -23.27 15.99 26.38
CA GLN A 105 -22.23 16.33 27.34
C GLN A 105 -21.05 17.05 26.67
N LEU A 106 -20.65 16.60 25.48
CA LEU A 106 -19.55 17.20 24.74
C LEU A 106 -19.90 18.61 24.25
N SER A 107 -21.13 18.83 23.78
CA SER A 107 -21.57 20.15 23.30
C SER A 107 -21.78 21.17 24.42
N ALA A 108 -22.11 20.72 25.63
CA ALA A 108 -22.24 21.56 26.80
C ALA A 108 -20.89 21.92 27.47
N ALA A 109 -19.81 21.18 27.17
CA ALA A 109 -18.50 21.40 27.77
C ALA A 109 -17.74 22.57 27.12
N THR A 110 -16.97 23.31 27.93
CA THR A 110 -16.06 24.34 27.38
C THR A 110 -14.85 23.69 26.70
N PRO A 111 -14.18 24.38 25.75
CA PRO A 111 -12.99 23.85 25.08
C PRO A 111 -11.86 23.47 26.05
N GLU A 112 -11.67 24.25 27.13
CA GLU A 112 -10.67 23.97 28.17
C GLU A 112 -10.99 22.64 28.84
N ARG A 113 -12.27 22.43 29.21
CA ARG A 113 -12.70 21.19 29.85
C ARG A 113 -12.51 20.00 28.91
N ILE A 114 -12.89 20.12 27.64
CA ILE A 114 -12.72 19.06 26.62
C ILE A 114 -11.25 18.64 26.50
N LYS A 115 -10.34 19.62 26.52
CA LYS A 115 -8.90 19.38 26.47
C LYS A 115 -8.38 18.73 27.74
N GLU A 116 -8.77 19.21 28.91
CA GLU A 116 -8.38 18.66 30.22
C GLU A 116 -8.82 17.22 30.40
N THR A 117 -10.07 16.89 30.04
CA THR A 117 -10.61 15.53 30.17
C THR A 117 -10.30 14.63 28.99
N ASN A 118 -9.61 15.15 27.97
CA ASN A 118 -9.25 14.40 26.76
C ASN A 118 -10.48 13.74 26.09
N THR A 119 -11.64 14.40 26.17
CA THR A 119 -12.93 13.85 25.70
C THR A 119 -13.18 14.13 24.22
N PHE A 120 -12.32 14.91 23.57
CA PHE A 120 -12.43 15.16 22.14
C PHE A 120 -12.21 13.86 21.34
N PRO A 121 -13.12 13.51 20.42
CA PRO A 121 -13.08 12.22 19.75
C PRO A 121 -11.79 11.97 18.95
N TYR A 122 -11.27 10.76 19.04
CA TYR A 122 -10.03 10.35 18.35
C TYR A 122 -10.13 10.42 16.82
N GLY A 123 -11.34 10.42 16.26
CA GLY A 123 -11.55 10.54 14.82
C GLY A 123 -11.29 11.94 14.25
N PHE A 124 -11.12 12.97 15.10
CA PHE A 124 -10.98 14.37 14.70
C PHE A 124 -9.63 15.02 15.09
N ARG A 125 -8.71 14.27 15.67
CA ARG A 125 -7.42 14.78 16.18
C ARG A 125 -6.22 14.03 15.62
#